data_AF-A0AAW9WPS9-F1
#
_entry.id   AF-A0AAW9WPS9-F1
#
_cell.length_a   1.000
_cell.length_b   1.000
_cell.length_c   1.000
_cell.angle_alpha   90.00
_cell.angle_beta   90.00
_cell.angle_gamma   90.00
#
_symmetry.space_group_name_H-M   'P 1'
#
loop_
_entity.id
_entity.type
_entity.pdbx_description
1 polymer ?
#
loop_
_entity_poly.entity_id
_entity_poly.type
_entity_poly.pdbx_seq_one_letter_code
_entity_poly.pdbx_strand_id
1 'polypeptide(L)' 'MAEALSGKISEAISSPYNPGDGAAEESVGISIGIAFFPVDGIDYEQLMKMADERMYTNKQSNKNS' A
#
# COMPACT_ATOMS: atom_id res chain seq x y z
N MET A 1 11.31 -0.62 -10.28
CA MET A 1 11.25 0.80 -9.84
C MET A 1 10.05 1.06 -8.94
N ALA A 2 8.84 0.72 -9.36
CA ALA A 2 7.63 0.86 -8.53
C ALA A 2 7.67 0.05 -7.22
N GLU A 3 8.23 -1.16 -7.23
CA GLU A 3 8.43 -1.95 -6.01
C GLU A 3 9.34 -1.26 -5.00
N ALA A 4 10.42 -0.62 -5.47
CA ALA A 4 11.34 0.12 -4.60
C ALA A 4 10.68 1.36 -3.99
N LEU A 5 9.79 2.03 -4.73
CA LEU A 5 9.01 3.15 -4.18
C LEU A 5 7.96 2.67 -3.18
N SER A 6 7.23 1.60 -3.52
CA SER A 6 6.27 0.95 -2.63
C SER A 6 6.91 0.54 -1.30
N GLY A 7 8.08 -0.11 -1.36
CA GLY A 7 8.85 -0.51 -0.17
C GLY A 7 9.23 0.68 0.71
N LYS A 8 9.72 1.77 0.12
CA LYS A 8 10.05 3.00 0.87
C LYS A 8 8.83 3.62 1.56
N ILE A 9 7.69 3.65 0.90
CA ILE A 9 6.44 4.18 1.48
C ILE A 9 5.96 3.26 2.61
N SER A 10 6.00 1.95 2.40
CA SER A 10 5.61 0.97 3.41
C SER A 10 6.49 1.08 4.67
N GLU A 11 7.80 1.21 4.50
CA GLU A 11 8.74 1.38 5.60
C GLU A 11 8.49 2.68 6.38
N ALA A 12 8.27 3.79 5.67
CA ALA A 12 7.96 5.07 6.29
C ALA A 12 6.65 5.04 7.11
N ILE A 13 5.63 4.33 6.63
CA ILE A 13 4.33 4.21 7.32
C ILE A 13 4.38 3.20 8.47
N SER A 14 5.19 2.14 8.35
CA SER A 14 5.28 1.09 9.35
C SER A 14 6.11 1.49 10.58
N SER A 15 6.65 2.71 10.61
CA SER A 15 7.34 3.23 11.79
C SER A 15 6.40 3.24 13.00
N PRO A 16 6.83 2.69 14.15
CA PRO A 16 6.03 2.72 15.36
C PRO A 16 5.64 4.14 15.74
N TYR A 17 4.42 4.30 16.23
CA TYR A 17 3.91 5.55 16.76
C TYR A 17 3.27 5.32 18.12
N ASN A 18 3.32 6.35 18.97
CA ASN A 18 2.68 6.31 20.28
C ASN A 18 1.27 6.89 20.18
N PRO A 19 0.20 6.09 20.39
CA PRO A 19 -1.16 6.59 20.34
C PRO A 19 -1.57 7.45 21.56
N GLY A 20 -0.70 7.59 22.57
CA GLY A 20 -0.93 8.40 23.77
C GLY A 20 -1.45 7.60 24.97
N ASP A 21 -1.66 8.28 26.10
CA ASP A 21 -2.29 7.71 27.32
C ASP A 21 -1.60 6.48 27.94
N GLY A 22 -0.27 6.42 27.83
CA GLY A 22 0.51 5.30 28.39
C GLY A 22 0.32 3.98 27.64
N ALA A 23 -0.29 4.03 26.45
CA ALA A 23 -0.38 2.89 25.54
C ALA A 23 1.01 2.51 24.99
N ALA A 24 1.14 1.24 24.63
CA ALA A 24 2.33 0.72 23.96
C ALA A 24 2.52 1.37 22.58
N GLU A 25 3.76 1.38 22.10
CA GLU A 25 4.04 1.78 20.71
C GLU A 25 3.39 0.79 19.75
N GLU A 26 2.62 1.33 18.80
CA GLU A 26 1.88 0.55 17.81
C GLU A 26 2.49 0.79 16.43
N SER A 27 2.41 -0.21 15.55
CA SER A 27 2.83 -0.07 14.15
C SER A 27 1.69 -0.52 13.24
N VAL A 28 1.54 0.17 12.10
CA VAL A 28 0.51 -0.15 11.12
C VAL A 28 1.15 -0.56 9.79
N GLY A 29 0.71 -1.70 9.27
CA GLY A 29 1.06 -2.12 7.92
C GLY A 29 0.16 -1.47 6.87
N ILE A 30 0.71 -1.21 5.69
CA ILE A 30 -0.03 -0.75 4.51
C ILE A 30 0.10 -1.75 3.35
N SER A 31 -0.93 -1.82 2.51
CA SER A 31 -0.88 -2.50 1.22
C SER A 31 -1.03 -1.47 0.13
N ILE A 32 -0.19 -1.54 -0.90
CA ILE A 32 -0.10 -0.55 -1.97
C ILE A 32 -0.34 -1.26 -3.30
N GLY A 33 -1.22 -0.72 -4.14
CA GLY A 33 -1.41 -1.13 -5.52
C GLY A 33 -0.95 -0.03 -6.47
N ILE A 34 -0.31 -0.41 -7.58
CA ILE A 34 0.31 0.54 -8.52
C ILE A 34 -0.21 0.21 -9.92
N ALA A 35 -0.60 1.24 -10.68
CA ALA A 35 -1.00 1.15 -12.07
C ALA A 35 -0.16 2.12 -12.93
N PHE A 36 0.05 1.77 -14.20
CA PHE A 36 0.87 2.52 -15.14
C PHE A 36 0.08 2.89 -16.38
N PHE A 37 0.04 4.18 -16.72
CA PHE A 37 -0.38 4.62 -18.04
C PHE A 37 0.73 4.36 -19.07
N PRO A 38 0.42 3.90 -20.29
CA PRO A 38 -0.89 3.45 -20.78
C PRO A 38 -1.17 1.96 -20.57
N VAL A 39 -0.26 1.23 -19.90
CA VAL A 39 -0.28 -0.24 -19.79
C VAL A 39 -1.54 -0.77 -19.11
N ASP A 40 -1.98 -0.11 -18.04
CA ASP A 40 -3.10 -0.53 -17.18
C ASP A 40 -4.39 0.25 -17.47
N GLY A 41 -4.38 1.13 -18.47
CA GLY A 41 -5.52 1.98 -18.78
C GLY A 41 -5.11 3.22 -19.55
N ILE A 42 -6.01 3.70 -20.40
CA ILE A 42 -5.83 4.93 -21.19
C ILE A 42 -6.57 6.13 -20.60
N ASP A 43 -7.33 5.91 -19.53
CA ASP A 43 -8.03 6.94 -18.77
C ASP A 43 -7.87 6.71 -17.26
N TYR A 44 -8.27 7.73 -16.50
CA TYR A 44 -8.15 7.75 -15.05
C TYR A 44 -8.93 6.63 -14.36
N GLU A 45 -10.14 6.31 -14.83
CA GLU A 45 -11.02 5.33 -14.19
C GLU A 45 -10.42 3.92 -14.31
N GLN A 46 -9.89 3.58 -15.48
CA GLN A 46 -9.18 2.31 -15.70
C GLN A 46 -7.95 2.18 -14.79
N LEU A 47 -7.13 3.24 -14.71
CA LEU A 47 -5.93 3.24 -13.87
C LEU A 47 -6.25 3.12 -12.38
N MET A 48 -7.26 3.84 -11.89
CA MET A 48 -7.66 3.75 -10.48
C MET A 48 -8.23 2.38 -10.14
N LYS A 49 -9.05 1.81 -11.01
CA LYS A 49 -9.57 0.46 -10.82
C LYS A 49 -8.43 -0.56 -10.72
N MET A 50 -7.47 -0.51 -11.65
CA MET A 50 -6.33 -1.42 -11.64
C MET A 50 -5.43 -1.26 -10.41
N ALA A 51 -5.22 -0.02 -9.94
CA ALA A 51 -4.45 0.24 -8.74
C ALA A 51 -5.17 -0.32 -7.49
N ASP A 52 -6.48 -0.14 -7.38
CA ASP A 52 -7.28 -0.65 -6.26
C ASP A 52 -7.32 -2.19 -6.23
N GLU A 53 -7.56 -2.84 -7.38
CA GLU A 53 -7.56 -4.30 -7.48
C GLU A 53 -6.22 -4.92 -7.04
N ARG A 54 -5.10 -4.29 -7.44
CA ARG A 54 -3.76 -4.71 -7.01
C ARG A 54 -3.51 -4.46 -5.53
N MET A 55 -3.97 -3.33 -4.99
CA MET A 55 -3.90 -3.04 -3.56
C MET A 55 -4.64 -4.11 -2.76
N TYR A 56 -5.85 -4.46 -3.18
CA TYR A 56 -6.67 -5.45 -2.50
C TYR A 56 -6.07 -6.85 -2.57
N THR A 57 -5.51 -7.23 -3.72
CA THR A 57 -4.75 -8.48 -3.88
C THR A 57 -3.59 -8.54 -2.91
N ASN A 58 -2.77 -7.48 -2.86
CA ASN A 58 -1.64 -7.37 -1.93
C ASN A 58 -2.09 -7.44 -0.47
N LYS A 59 -3.22 -6.82 -0.13
CA LYS A 59 -3.80 -6.88 1.23
C LYS A 59 -4.24 -8.27 1.64
N GLN A 60 -4.76 -9.06 0.71
CA GLN A 60 -5.13 -10.45 0.96
C GLN A 60 -3.88 -11.33 1.14
N SER A 61 -2.87 -11.17 0.29
CA SER A 61 -1.60 -11.91 0.42
C SER A 61 -0.90 -11.66 1.76
N ASN A 62 -0.91 -10.42 2.25
CA ASN A 62 -0.33 -10.05 3.54
C ASN A 62 -1.12 -10.57 4.76
N LYS A 63 -2.42 -10.81 4.63
CA LYS A 63 -3.24 -11.41 5.70
C LYS A 63 -3.07 -12.92 5.81
N ASN A 64 -2.68 -13.57 4.72
CA ASN A 64 -2.59 -15.03 4.60
C ASN A 64 -1.15 -15.56 4.64
N SER A 65 -0.16 -14.72 4.97
CA SER A 65 1.26 -15.10 5.15
C SER A 65 1.68 -15.03 6.61
#